data_AF-A0A957QPE1-F1
#
_entry.id   AF-A0A957QPE1-F1
#
_cell.length_a   1.000
_cell.length_b   1.000
_cell.length_c   1.000
_cell.angle_alpha   90.00
_cell.angle_beta   90.00
_cell.angle_gamma   90.00
#
_symmetry.space_group_name_H-M   'P 1'
#
loop_
_entity.id
_entity.type
_entity.pdbx_description
1 polymer ?
#
loop_
_entity_poly.entity_id
_entity_poly.type
_entity_poly.pdbx_seq_one_letter_code
_entity_poly.pdbx_strand_id
1 'polypeptide(L)'
;MKGMFGRTIIFLAMIAVGLFSVACDEATIPPADVEKALTDYWQSLPADPAPTYEITDAWPGDLSSAAVTGTAPDLEVWCVATKITSGVDGTIVGENVMWLVTRSEANGPWQATMLATMSSTWPYEACAKNS
;
A
#
# COMPACT_ATOMS: atom_id res chain seq x y z
N MET A 1 -50.40 22.31 47.35
CA MET A 1 -49.85 20.94 47.32
C MET A 1 -48.34 21.07 47.21
N LYS A 2 -47.60 20.45 48.15
CA LYS A 2 -46.15 20.55 48.33
C LYS A 2 -45.43 19.71 47.27
N GLY A 3 -44.63 20.33 46.40
CA GLY A 3 -43.67 19.64 45.55
C GLY A 3 -42.39 19.34 46.32
N MET A 4 -42.13 18.06 46.58
CA MET A 4 -40.97 17.57 47.32
C MET A 4 -39.66 17.78 46.56
N PHE A 5 -38.67 18.20 47.33
CA PHE A 5 -37.24 18.14 47.06
C PHE A 5 -36.80 16.75 46.57
N GLY A 6 -36.26 16.68 45.35
CA GLY A 6 -35.43 15.58 44.87
C GLY A 6 -33.96 16.01 44.84
N ARG A 7 -33.27 15.86 45.97
CA ARG A 7 -31.81 15.70 46.00
C ARG A 7 -31.50 14.35 45.35
N THR A 8 -30.41 14.24 44.55
CA THR A 8 -29.44 13.11 44.52
C THR A 8 -28.61 13.13 43.23
N ILE A 9 -27.31 13.48 43.38
CA ILE A 9 -26.12 12.92 42.72
C ILE A 9 -25.94 13.24 41.21
N ILE A 10 -25.12 14.24 40.86
CA ILE A 10 -23.71 14.08 40.45
C ILE A 10 -23.52 12.95 39.43
N PHE A 11 -23.63 13.28 38.14
CA PHE A 11 -22.94 12.54 37.08
C PHE A 11 -22.09 13.55 36.28
N LEU A 12 -21.10 14.12 36.97
CA LEU A 12 -19.87 14.52 36.31
C LEU A 12 -19.08 13.22 36.03
N ALA A 13 -18.39 13.20 34.89
CA ALA A 13 -17.33 12.24 34.52
C ALA A 13 -17.77 10.87 33.95
N MET A 14 -18.08 10.87 32.65
CA MET A 14 -17.41 10.00 31.69
C MET A 14 -17.05 10.89 30.49
N ILE A 15 -16.01 11.73 30.57
CA ILE A 15 -14.62 11.34 30.27
C ILE A 15 -14.57 10.34 29.12
N ALA A 16 -14.47 10.92 27.93
CA ALA A 16 -13.52 10.53 26.90
C ALA A 16 -12.69 9.26 27.23
N VAL A 17 -13.19 8.13 26.77
CA VAL A 17 -12.35 6.99 26.37
C VAL A 17 -12.80 6.73 24.95
N GLY A 18 -12.17 7.36 23.97
CA GLY A 18 -10.97 6.74 23.44
C GLY A 18 -11.35 5.64 22.45
N LEU A 19 -12.30 5.89 21.55
CA LEU A 19 -12.31 5.24 20.24
C LEU A 19 -11.40 6.06 19.31
N PHE A 20 -10.14 6.23 19.73
CA PHE A 20 -9.07 6.17 18.76
C PHE A 20 -9.06 4.72 18.32
N SER A 21 -9.92 4.39 17.37
CA SER A 21 -9.67 3.28 16.47
C SER A 21 -8.35 3.62 15.82
N VAL A 22 -7.26 3.17 16.45
CA VAL A 22 -5.99 2.96 15.81
C VAL A 22 -6.37 2.15 14.58
N ALA A 23 -6.43 2.82 13.43
CA ALA A 23 -6.38 2.13 12.18
C ALA A 23 -5.03 1.42 12.24
N CYS A 24 -5.06 0.15 12.64
CA CYS A 24 -4.08 -0.77 12.12
C CYS A 24 -4.27 -0.65 10.62
N ASP A 25 -3.40 0.11 9.95
CA ASP A 25 -3.11 -0.10 8.55
C ASP A 25 -2.57 -1.53 8.49
N GLU A 26 -3.48 -2.51 8.48
CA GLU A 26 -3.14 -3.88 8.14
C GLU A 26 -2.58 -3.81 6.73
N ALA A 27 -1.35 -4.32 6.58
CA ALA A 27 -0.71 -4.47 5.28
C ALA A 27 -1.73 -5.10 4.34
N THR A 28 -2.13 -4.35 3.32
CA THR A 28 -3.16 -4.84 2.42
C THR A 28 -2.52 -5.87 1.49
N ILE A 29 -3.09 -7.06 1.46
CA ILE A 29 -2.60 -8.17 0.63
C ILE A 29 -3.01 -7.89 -0.81
N PRO A 30 -2.09 -7.83 -1.79
CA PRO A 30 -2.44 -7.62 -3.18
C PRO A 30 -3.21 -8.82 -3.75
N PRO A 31 -3.95 -8.64 -4.85
CA PRO A 31 -4.51 -9.74 -5.62
C PRO A 31 -3.44 -10.78 -6.01
N ALA A 32 -3.80 -12.06 -6.03
CA ALA A 32 -2.84 -13.15 -6.26
C ALA A 32 -2.13 -13.08 -7.63
N ASP A 33 -2.81 -12.55 -8.65
CA ASP A 33 -2.26 -12.32 -9.99
C ASP A 33 -1.28 -11.14 -10.04
N VAL A 34 -1.49 -10.11 -9.22
CA VAL A 34 -0.54 -9.01 -8.98
C VAL A 34 0.73 -9.53 -8.31
N GLU A 35 0.60 -10.31 -7.23
CA GLU A 35 1.73 -10.94 -6.54
C GLU A 35 2.50 -11.88 -7.47
N LYS A 36 1.78 -12.66 -8.29
CA LYS A 36 2.40 -13.53 -9.28
C LYS A 36 3.24 -12.75 -10.29
N ALA A 37 2.73 -11.66 -10.84
CA ALA A 37 3.48 -10.86 -11.80
C ALA A 37 4.76 -10.26 -11.19
N LEU A 38 4.69 -9.82 -9.92
CA LEU A 38 5.86 -9.37 -9.18
C LEU A 38 6.88 -10.50 -8.98
N THR A 39 6.40 -11.69 -8.58
CA THR A 39 7.25 -12.87 -8.39
C THR A 39 7.94 -13.29 -9.69
N ASP A 40 7.18 -13.35 -10.80
CA ASP A 40 7.69 -13.69 -12.12
C ASP A 40 8.78 -12.70 -12.56
N TYR A 41 8.55 -11.39 -12.37
CA TYR A 41 9.57 -10.37 -12.66
C TYR A 41 10.82 -10.58 -11.80
N TRP A 42 10.64 -10.76 -10.50
CA TRP A 42 11.75 -10.91 -9.56
C TRP A 42 12.62 -12.12 -9.88
N GLN A 43 12.00 -13.25 -10.23
CA GLN A 43 12.68 -14.48 -10.66
C GLN A 43 13.39 -14.34 -12.02
N SER A 44 13.01 -13.35 -12.84
CA SER A 44 13.66 -13.07 -14.13
C SER A 44 14.97 -12.29 -14.00
N LEU A 45 15.25 -11.71 -12.83
CA LEU A 45 16.45 -10.91 -12.61
C LEU A 45 17.71 -11.80 -12.63
N PRO A 46 18.80 -11.36 -13.28
CA PRO A 46 20.04 -12.13 -13.36
C PRO A 46 20.82 -12.05 -12.03
N ALA A 47 20.45 -12.88 -11.06
CA ALA A 47 21.14 -13.01 -9.78
C ALA A 47 21.16 -14.49 -9.31
N ASP A 48 22.32 -14.95 -8.81
CA ASP A 48 22.52 -16.32 -8.29
C ASP A 48 23.25 -16.33 -6.93
N PRO A 49 22.60 -16.78 -5.84
CA PRO A 49 21.19 -17.15 -5.73
C PRO A 49 20.23 -15.99 -6.03
N ALA A 50 19.03 -16.32 -6.53
CA ALA A 50 17.99 -15.34 -6.73
C ALA A 50 17.63 -14.67 -5.38
N PRO A 51 17.61 -13.33 -5.30
CA PRO A 51 17.21 -12.64 -4.08
C PRO A 51 15.76 -13.00 -3.71
N THR A 52 15.44 -12.97 -2.43
CA THR A 52 14.07 -13.15 -1.94
C THR A 52 13.55 -11.85 -1.34
N TYR A 53 12.23 -11.69 -1.31
CA TYR A 53 11.57 -10.54 -0.71
C TYR A 53 10.37 -10.97 0.13
N GLU A 54 9.91 -10.06 0.98
CA GLU A 54 8.59 -10.11 1.63
C GLU A 54 7.77 -8.90 1.17
N ILE A 55 6.47 -9.06 0.97
CA ILE A 55 5.56 -7.92 0.74
C ILE A 55 5.27 -7.31 2.10
N THR A 56 5.57 -6.02 2.25
CA THR A 56 5.36 -5.28 3.49
C THR A 56 4.05 -4.49 3.49
N ASP A 57 3.59 -4.05 2.31
CA ASP A 57 2.32 -3.37 2.11
C ASP A 57 1.96 -3.39 0.61
N ALA A 58 0.68 -3.24 0.27
CA ALA A 58 0.24 -3.07 -1.12
C ALA A 58 -1.09 -2.31 -1.19
N TRP A 59 -1.31 -1.50 -2.21
CA TRP A 59 -2.56 -0.76 -2.38
C TRP A 59 -2.86 -0.51 -3.86
N PRO A 60 -4.14 -0.32 -4.24
CA PRO A 60 -4.48 0.13 -5.59
C PRO A 60 -3.92 1.54 -5.82
N GLY A 61 -3.36 1.77 -7.00
CA GLY A 61 -2.87 3.10 -7.39
C GLY A 61 -4.01 4.06 -7.72
N ASP A 62 -3.88 5.33 -7.33
CA ASP A 62 -4.86 6.37 -7.65
C ASP A 62 -4.47 7.12 -8.92
N LEU A 63 -5.20 6.87 -10.00
CA LEU A 63 -5.02 7.55 -11.29
C LEU A 63 -6.05 8.66 -11.54
N SER A 64 -6.79 9.08 -10.50
CA SER A 64 -7.71 10.20 -10.64
C SER A 64 -6.93 11.46 -11.05
N SER A 65 -7.58 12.33 -11.84
CA SER A 65 -6.95 13.58 -12.31
C SER A 65 -6.58 14.56 -11.18
N ALA A 66 -7.07 14.32 -9.96
CA ALA A 66 -6.66 15.05 -8.77
C ALA A 66 -5.35 14.52 -8.16
N ALA A 67 -5.05 13.23 -8.33
CA ALA A 67 -3.85 12.57 -7.83
C ALA A 67 -2.68 12.68 -8.81
N VAL A 68 -2.93 12.56 -10.12
CA VAL A 68 -1.89 12.57 -11.16
C VAL A 68 -1.82 13.92 -11.86
N THR A 69 -0.62 14.53 -11.90
CA THR A 69 -0.38 15.78 -12.61
C THR A 69 -0.19 15.50 -14.11
N GLY A 70 -1.29 15.48 -14.86
CA GLY A 70 -1.26 15.33 -16.33
C GLY A 70 -2.25 14.28 -16.85
N THR A 71 -1.96 13.73 -18.03
CA THR A 71 -2.78 12.65 -18.59
C THR A 71 -2.35 11.32 -17.97
N ALA A 72 -3.13 10.84 -17.01
CA ALA A 72 -2.98 9.47 -16.51
C ALA A 72 -3.26 8.47 -17.65
N PRO A 73 -2.47 7.39 -17.78
CA PRO A 73 -2.78 6.34 -18.73
C PRO A 73 -4.02 5.58 -18.29
N ASP A 74 -4.77 5.02 -19.24
CA ASP A 74 -5.90 4.14 -18.95
C ASP A 74 -5.36 2.74 -18.60
N LEU A 75 -5.06 2.53 -17.32
CA LEU A 75 -4.50 1.30 -16.76
C LEU A 75 -5.14 1.01 -15.40
N GLU A 76 -5.17 -0.26 -15.02
CA GLU A 76 -5.30 -0.63 -13.61
C GLU A 76 -3.93 -0.75 -12.99
N VAL A 77 -3.79 -0.25 -11.76
CA VAL A 77 -2.50 -0.11 -11.07
C VAL A 77 -2.60 -0.67 -9.66
N TRP A 78 -1.59 -1.44 -9.28
CA TRP A 78 -1.28 -1.80 -7.90
C TRP A 78 0.14 -1.35 -7.56
N CYS A 79 0.27 -0.77 -6.37
CA CYS A 79 1.54 -0.36 -5.79
C CYS A 79 1.89 -1.37 -4.71
N VAL A 80 3.07 -1.97 -4.80
CA VAL A 80 3.50 -3.02 -3.87
C VAL A 80 4.83 -2.62 -3.23
N ALA A 81 4.83 -2.50 -1.91
CA ALA A 81 6.02 -2.30 -1.12
C ALA A 81 6.60 -3.66 -0.72
N THR A 82 7.89 -3.85 -0.96
CA THR A 82 8.61 -5.07 -0.62
C THR A 82 9.84 -4.76 0.20
N LYS A 83 10.25 -5.71 1.05
CA LYS A 83 11.55 -5.68 1.72
C LYS A 83 12.38 -6.86 1.26
N ILE A 84 13.62 -6.61 0.85
CA ILE A 84 14.55 -7.67 0.43
C ILE A 84 14.94 -8.47 1.67
N THR A 85 14.70 -9.78 1.66
CA THR A 85 14.96 -10.69 2.79
C THR A 85 16.22 -11.52 2.61
N SER A 86 16.66 -11.73 1.36
CA SER A 86 17.96 -12.33 1.05
C SER A 86 18.45 -11.88 -0.32
N GLY A 87 19.77 -11.93 -0.52
CA GLY A 87 20.42 -11.63 -1.79
C GLY A 87 21.91 -11.96 -1.74
N VAL A 88 22.51 -12.08 -2.92
CA VAL A 88 23.97 -12.29 -3.09
C VAL A 88 24.75 -11.15 -2.46
N ASP A 89 24.29 -9.93 -2.72
CA ASP A 89 24.80 -8.73 -2.10
C ASP A 89 24.10 -8.54 -0.76
N GLY A 90 24.84 -8.71 0.34
CA GLY A 90 24.29 -8.51 1.68
C GLY A 90 23.91 -7.04 1.97
N THR A 91 24.39 -6.09 1.17
CA THR A 91 24.13 -4.66 1.40
C THR A 91 22.71 -4.24 1.04
N ILE A 92 22.03 -5.01 0.18
CA ILE A 92 20.64 -4.75 -0.22
C ILE A 92 19.62 -5.43 0.70
N VAL A 93 20.05 -6.31 1.62
CA VAL A 93 19.14 -7.01 2.53
C VAL A 93 18.57 -6.00 3.54
N GLY A 94 17.23 -5.96 3.64
CA GLY A 94 16.50 -4.99 4.44
C GLY A 94 16.08 -3.72 3.69
N GLU A 95 16.55 -3.52 2.46
CA GLU A 95 16.13 -2.40 1.62
C GLU A 95 14.66 -2.54 1.22
N ASN A 96 13.97 -1.41 1.17
CA ASN A 96 12.57 -1.34 0.74
C ASN A 96 12.51 -0.96 -0.73
N VAL A 97 11.76 -1.72 -1.51
CA VAL A 97 11.58 -1.51 -2.94
C VAL A 97 10.11 -1.36 -3.26
N MET A 98 9.76 -0.26 -3.93
CA MET A 98 8.43 -0.01 -4.45
C MET A 98 8.29 -0.53 -5.88
N TRP A 99 7.20 -1.24 -6.10
CA TRP A 99 6.82 -1.83 -7.37
C TRP A 99 5.52 -1.24 -7.87
N LEU A 100 5.49 -1.01 -9.18
CA LEU A 100 4.29 -0.69 -9.92
C LEU A 100 3.87 -1.95 -10.67
N VAL A 101 2.66 -2.44 -10.44
CA VAL A 101 2.09 -3.58 -11.14
C VAL A 101 0.87 -3.12 -11.90
N THR A 102 0.88 -3.27 -13.23
CA THR A 102 -0.12 -2.68 -14.11
C THR A 102 -0.75 -3.69 -15.06
N ARG A 103 -2.01 -3.48 -15.43
CA ARG A 103 -2.63 -4.13 -16.59
C ARG A 103 -3.42 -3.11 -17.41
N SER A 104 -3.39 -3.25 -18.73
CA SER A 104 -4.09 -2.33 -19.64
C SER A 104 -5.56 -2.68 -19.88
N GLU A 105 -5.96 -3.89 -19.52
CA GLU A 105 -7.33 -4.40 -19.72
C GLU A 105 -7.70 -5.30 -18.53
N ALA A 106 -8.98 -5.32 -18.15
CA ALA A 106 -9.46 -6.04 -16.96
C ALA A 106 -9.14 -7.54 -16.93
N ASN A 107 -8.92 -8.17 -18.09
CA ASN A 107 -8.53 -9.58 -18.21
C ASN A 107 -7.14 -9.77 -18.85
N GLY A 108 -6.38 -8.68 -18.99
CA GLY A 108 -5.02 -8.71 -19.53
C GLY A 108 -4.00 -9.19 -18.51
N PRO A 109 -2.77 -9.52 -18.95
CA PRO A 109 -1.70 -9.91 -18.05
C PRO A 109 -1.23 -8.71 -17.21
N TRP A 110 -0.96 -8.97 -15.93
CA TRP A 110 -0.27 -8.02 -15.07
C TRP A 110 1.22 -7.96 -15.41
N GLN A 111 1.79 -6.77 -15.32
CA GLN A 111 3.21 -6.51 -15.56
C GLN A 111 3.77 -5.75 -14.37
N ALA A 112 4.83 -6.27 -13.76
CA ALA A 112 5.53 -5.59 -12.67
C ALA A 112 6.72 -4.79 -13.22
N THR A 113 6.99 -3.64 -12.62
CA THR A 113 8.15 -2.81 -12.91
C THR A 113 8.59 -2.11 -11.62
N MET A 114 9.91 -1.96 -11.44
CA MET A 114 10.44 -1.24 -10.28
C MET A 114 10.15 0.25 -10.42
N LEU A 115 9.48 0.84 -9.44
CA LEU A 115 9.03 2.23 -9.50
C LEU A 115 10.20 3.20 -9.74
N ALA A 116 11.35 2.93 -9.12
CA ALA A 116 12.57 3.74 -9.25
C ALA A 116 13.16 3.78 -10.67
N THR A 117 12.75 2.88 -11.58
CA THR A 117 13.23 2.84 -12.97
C THR A 117 12.34 3.62 -13.94
N MET A 118 11.21 4.17 -13.45
CA MET A 118 10.24 4.88 -14.27
C MET A 118 10.71 6.32 -14.53
N SER A 119 10.58 6.78 -15.78
CA SER A 119 10.96 8.14 -16.18
C SER A 119 9.83 9.17 -16.05
N SER A 120 8.58 8.71 -15.94
CA SER A 120 7.40 9.55 -15.81
C SER A 120 7.06 9.80 -14.33
N THR A 121 6.38 10.90 -14.03
CA THR A 121 5.94 11.26 -12.67
C THR A 121 4.69 10.52 -12.21
N TRP A 122 3.74 10.25 -13.12
CA TRP A 122 2.47 9.61 -12.79
C TRP A 122 2.58 8.31 -11.95
N PRO A 123 3.56 7.41 -12.14
CA PRO A 123 3.66 6.19 -11.32
C PRO A 123 3.91 6.51 -9.85
N TYR A 124 4.71 7.55 -9.58
CA TYR A 124 5.02 7.99 -8.23
C TYR A 124 3.81 8.64 -7.56
N GLU A 125 3.05 9.40 -8.34
CA GLU A 125 1.80 10.03 -7.90
C GLU A 125 0.72 8.98 -7.63
N ALA A 126 0.57 7.99 -8.53
CA ALA A 126 -0.35 6.87 -8.37
C ALA A 126 -0.04 6.03 -7.13
N CYS A 127 1.25 5.88 -6.82
CA CYS A 127 1.71 5.15 -5.64
C CYS A 127 1.94 6.02 -4.41
N ALA A 128 1.60 7.31 -4.44
CA ALA A 128 1.53 8.09 -3.22
C ALA A 128 0.40 7.53 -2.36
N LYS A 129 0.73 6.84 -1.27
CA LYS A 129 -0.27 6.32 -0.32
C LYS A 129 -1.10 7.51 0.16
N ASN A 130 -2.44 7.42 0.03
CA ASN A 130 -3.39 8.47 0.41
C ASN A 130 -2.98 9.09 1.75
N SER A 131 -2.38 10.27 1.68
CA SER A 131 -1.86 11.03 2.83
C SER A 131 -2.95 11.78 3.55
#